data_AF-A0A917WTD5-F1
#
_entry.id   AF-A0A917WTD5-F1
#
_cell.length_a   1.000
_cell.length_b   1.000
_cell.length_c   1.000
_cell.angle_alpha   90.00
_cell.angle_beta   90.00
_cell.angle_gamma   90.00
#
_symmetry.space_group_name_H-M   'P 1'
#
loop_
_entity.id
_entity.type
_entity.pdbx_description
1 polymer ?
#
loop_
_entity_poly.entity_id
_entity_poly.type
_entity_poly.pdbx_seq_one_letter_code
_entity_poly.pdbx_strand_id
1 'polypeptide(L)'
;MSITITPNAAGSPEVNMANGNAAQVFDLLGLEFDGDWGNTTGPDFLGRVLLALALLDTTTDVEGRPEVVDGRWTEGGRRPGYLAERLTQLHDLALWAVEHDADVEWH
;
A
#
# COMPACT_ATOMS: atom_id res chain seq x y z
N MET A 1 10.36 -10.15 -4.43
CA MET A 1 9.11 -10.45 -3.72
C MET A 1 8.30 -9.17 -3.70
N SER A 2 7.02 -9.27 -4.02
CA SER A 2 6.08 -8.14 -4.08
C SER A 2 4.81 -8.50 -3.33
N ILE A 3 4.11 -7.49 -2.85
CA ILE A 3 2.76 -7.60 -2.29
C ILE A 3 1.78 -6.99 -3.29
N THR A 4 0.69 -7.70 -3.55
CA THR A 4 -0.46 -7.24 -4.31
C THR A 4 -1.64 -7.06 -3.36
N ILE A 5 -2.26 -5.88 -3.41
CA ILE A 5 -3.51 -5.58 -2.71
C ILE A 5 -4.64 -5.58 -3.75
N THR A 6 -5.73 -6.28 -3.46
CA THR A 6 -6.88 -6.41 -4.38
C THR A 6 -8.20 -6.59 -3.62
N PRO A 7 -9.32 -6.04 -4.11
CA PRO A 7 -10.65 -6.43 -3.67
C PRO A 7 -10.97 -7.88 -4.09
N ASN A 8 -11.64 -8.64 -3.22
CA ASN A 8 -12.07 -10.02 -3.46
C ASN A 8 -13.29 -10.08 -4.39
N ALA A 9 -13.08 -9.70 -5.65
CA ALA A 9 -14.08 -9.73 -6.71
C ALA A 9 -13.41 -9.83 -8.09
N ALA A 10 -14.07 -10.49 -9.05
CA ALA A 10 -13.49 -10.68 -10.37
C ALA A 10 -13.38 -9.35 -11.14
N GLY A 11 -12.21 -9.09 -11.73
CA GLY A 11 -11.94 -7.85 -12.48
C GLY A 11 -11.72 -6.62 -11.60
N SER A 12 -11.46 -6.83 -10.31
CA SER A 12 -11.15 -5.78 -9.37
C SER A 12 -9.80 -5.10 -9.70
N PRO A 13 -9.62 -3.83 -9.29
CA PRO A 13 -8.33 -3.15 -9.42
C PRO A 13 -7.28 -3.77 -8.49
N GLU A 14 -6.03 -3.74 -8.92
CA GLU A 14 -4.90 -4.29 -8.15
C GLU A 14 -3.81 -3.23 -7.97
N VAL A 15 -3.20 -3.21 -6.79
CA VAL A 15 -2.01 -2.39 -6.52
C VAL A 15 -0.87 -3.29 -6.07
N ASN A 16 0.16 -3.40 -6.92
CA ASN A 16 1.37 -4.18 -6.65
C ASN A 16 2.55 -3.30 -6.22
N MET A 17 3.31 -3.76 -5.22
CA MET A 17 4.45 -3.05 -4.65
C MET A 17 5.57 -4.03 -4.26
N ALA A 18 6.83 -3.60 -4.32
CA ALA A 18 7.93 -4.37 -3.73
C ALA A 18 7.77 -4.48 -2.20
N ASN A 19 8.11 -5.62 -1.58
CA ASN A 19 7.84 -5.89 -0.16
C ASN A 19 8.32 -4.78 0.79
N GLY A 20 9.52 -4.23 0.58
CA GLY A 20 10.05 -3.15 1.43
C GLY A 20 9.23 -1.86 1.34
N ASN A 21 8.66 -1.57 0.17
CA ASN A 21 7.76 -0.43 -0.01
C ASN A 21 6.36 -0.74 0.52
N ALA A 22 5.86 -1.96 0.35
CA ALA A 22 4.59 -2.41 0.92
C ALA A 22 4.61 -2.31 2.45
N ALA A 23 5.68 -2.76 3.12
CA ALA A 23 5.81 -2.67 4.57
C ALA A 23 5.65 -1.22 5.09
N GLN A 24 6.17 -0.23 4.37
CA GLN A 24 6.02 1.18 4.71
C GLN A 24 4.60 1.69 4.51
N VAL A 25 3.92 1.23 3.44
CA VAL A 25 2.50 1.55 3.22
C VAL A 25 1.62 0.91 4.30
N PHE A 26 1.92 -0.32 4.72
CA PHE A 26 1.19 -1.01 5.79
C PHE A 26 1.32 -0.30 7.13
N ASP A 27 2.53 0.18 7.47
CA ASP A 27 2.76 1.02 8.64
C ASP A 27 1.87 2.28 8.64
N LEU A 28 1.80 2.98 7.50
CA LEU A 28 0.90 4.14 7.33
C LEU A 28 -0.58 3.78 7.46
N LEU A 29 -0.99 2.60 7.01
CA LEU A 29 -2.37 2.09 7.12
C LEU A 29 -2.69 1.56 8.54
N GLY A 30 -1.70 1.51 9.43
CA GLY A 30 -1.84 0.89 10.76
C GLY A 30 -2.17 -0.59 10.67
N LEU A 31 -1.65 -1.28 9.66
CA LEU A 31 -1.79 -2.72 9.44
C LEU A 31 -0.45 -3.39 9.77
N GLU A 32 -0.49 -4.48 10.53
CA GLU A 32 0.71 -5.27 10.78
C GLU A 32 1.12 -6.00 9.49
N PHE A 33 2.39 -5.88 9.14
CA PHE A 33 3.00 -6.63 8.05
C PHE A 33 3.67 -7.88 8.63
N ASP A 34 2.89 -8.93 8.89
CA ASP A 34 3.38 -10.22 9.42
C ASP A 34 3.93 -11.16 8.34
N GLY A 35 3.88 -10.73 7.07
CA GLY A 35 4.58 -11.34 5.96
C GLY A 35 3.94 -12.62 5.44
N ASP A 36 2.68 -12.56 4.98
CA ASP A 36 2.43 -12.88 3.56
C ASP A 36 0.94 -12.85 3.18
N TRP A 37 -0.03 -12.74 4.09
CA TRP A 37 -1.46 -12.76 3.71
C TRP A 37 -2.34 -12.02 4.72
N GLY A 38 -3.35 -11.30 4.25
CA GLY A 38 -4.37 -10.74 5.14
C GLY A 38 -5.55 -10.14 4.41
N ASN A 39 -6.56 -9.73 5.18
CA ASN A 39 -7.75 -9.08 4.64
C ASN A 39 -8.36 -8.11 5.65
N THR A 40 -9.19 -7.20 5.13
CA THR A 40 -10.14 -6.42 5.91
C THR A 40 -11.34 -6.06 5.03
N THR A 41 -12.37 -5.46 5.61
CA THR A 41 -13.54 -4.99 4.85
C THR A 41 -13.20 -3.74 4.02
N GLY A 42 -13.88 -3.55 2.88
CA GLY A 42 -13.73 -2.33 2.06
C GLY A 42 -13.86 -1.03 2.85
N PRO A 43 -14.88 -0.85 3.72
CA PRO A 43 -15.03 0.36 4.54
C PRO A 43 -13.90 0.58 5.55
N ASP A 44 -13.41 -0.47 6.20
CA ASP A 44 -12.27 -0.36 7.13
C ASP A 44 -11.00 0.02 6.36
N PHE A 45 -10.75 -0.62 5.21
CA PHE A 45 -9.61 -0.30 4.35
C PHE A 45 -9.67 1.15 3.87
N LEU A 46 -10.82 1.63 3.40
CA LEU A 46 -11.01 3.02 2.97
C LEU A 46 -10.73 4.00 4.12
N GLY A 47 -11.25 3.73 5.32
CA GLY A 47 -11.00 4.55 6.50
C GLY A 47 -9.52 4.69 6.82
N ARG A 48 -8.77 3.58 6.74
CA ARG A 48 -7.30 3.57 6.94
C ARG A 48 -6.56 4.35 5.86
N VAL A 49 -6.93 4.19 4.60
CA VAL A 49 -6.31 4.92 3.48
C VAL A 49 -6.53 6.43 3.62
N LEU A 50 -7.74 6.86 3.98
CA LEU A 50 -8.04 8.28 4.20
C LEU A 50 -7.23 8.86 5.37
N LEU A 51 -7.09 8.10 6.46
CA LEU A 51 -6.24 8.46 7.59
C LEU A 51 -4.77 8.58 7.18
N ALA A 52 -4.26 7.59 6.43
CA ALA A 52 -2.89 7.59 5.93
C ALA A 52 -2.64 8.80 5.00
N LEU A 53 -3.54 9.10 4.08
CA LEU A 53 -3.45 10.28 3.20
C LEU A 53 -3.45 11.60 3.98
N ALA A 54 -4.27 11.70 5.03
CA ALA A 54 -4.33 12.90 5.88
C ALA A 54 -3.08 13.07 6.76
N LEU A 55 -2.46 11.96 7.16
CA LEU A 55 -1.25 11.94 8.00
C LEU A 55 0.05 11.94 7.21
N LEU A 56 0.00 11.71 5.90
CA LEU A 56 1.18 11.71 5.04
C LEU A 56 1.76 13.12 5.01
N ASP A 57 2.68 13.39 5.93
CA ASP A 57 3.44 14.63 5.92
C ASP A 57 4.27 14.71 4.65
N THR A 58 4.30 15.90 4.06
CA THR A 58 5.14 16.21 2.92
C THR A 58 6.61 15.85 3.18
N THR A 59 7.10 15.91 4.41
CA THR A 59 8.51 15.59 4.71
C THR A 59 8.88 14.12 4.52
N THR A 60 7.96 13.16 4.71
CA THR A 60 8.24 11.71 4.63
C THR A 60 8.39 11.20 3.19
N ASP A 61 7.74 11.86 2.23
CA ASP A 61 7.72 11.44 0.82
C ASP A 61 8.43 12.43 -0.13
N VAL A 62 8.95 13.55 0.38
CA VAL A 62 9.62 14.59 -0.46
C VAL A 62 11.00 14.17 -0.95
N GLU A 63 11.78 13.43 -0.18
CA GLU A 63 13.15 13.06 -0.58
C GLU A 63 13.22 11.70 -1.28
N GLY A 64 12.18 10.88 -1.17
CA GLY A 64 12.23 9.48 -1.56
C GLY A 64 13.22 8.68 -0.70
N ARG A 65 13.63 7.52 -1.19
CA ARG A 65 14.66 6.67 -0.57
C ARG A 65 15.59 6.15 -1.65
N PRO A 66 16.92 6.33 -1.53
CA PRO A 66 17.84 5.74 -2.49
C PRO A 66 17.80 4.21 -2.41
N GLU A 67 18.12 3.57 -3.52
CA GLU A 67 18.43 2.14 -3.52
C GLU A 67 19.71 1.89 -2.72
N VAL A 68 19.72 0.84 -1.91
CA VAL A 68 20.88 0.39 -1.15
C VAL A 68 21.33 -0.96 -1.68
N VAL A 69 22.61 -1.07 -2.03
CA VAL A 69 23.22 -2.33 -2.48
C VAL A 69 24.31 -2.72 -1.48
N ASP A 70 24.17 -3.89 -0.87
CA ASP A 70 25.17 -4.51 0.02
C ASP A 70 25.52 -5.92 -0.48
N GLY A 71 26.65 -6.03 -1.18
CA GLY A 71 27.09 -7.28 -1.79
C GLY A 71 26.11 -7.82 -2.83
N ARG A 72 25.38 -8.89 -2.50
CA ARG A 72 24.33 -9.50 -3.34
C ARG A 72 22.92 -9.12 -2.91
N TRP A 73 22.78 -8.30 -1.89
CA TRP A 73 21.51 -7.83 -1.37
C TRP A 73 21.22 -6.43 -1.91
N THR A 74 20.01 -6.24 -2.44
CA THR A 74 19.53 -4.96 -2.94
C THR A 74 18.23 -4.62 -2.24
N GLU A 75 18.22 -3.50 -1.55
CA GLU A 75 17.00 -2.89 -1.04
C GLU A 75 16.55 -1.82 -2.02
N GLY A 76 15.42 -2.09 -2.69
CA GLY A 76 14.87 -1.19 -3.69
C GLY A 76 14.57 0.19 -3.09
N GLY A 77 15.02 1.22 -3.79
CA GLY A 77 14.67 2.60 -3.46
C GLY A 77 13.22 2.93 -3.82
N ARG A 78 12.81 4.16 -3.49
CA ARG A 78 11.58 4.79 -3.97
C ARG A 78 11.84 6.23 -4.36
N ARG A 79 11.18 6.69 -5.43
CA ARG A 79 11.24 8.10 -5.83
C ARG A 79 10.47 8.99 -4.85
N PRO A 80 10.73 10.30 -4.80
CA PRO A 80 9.83 11.26 -4.18
C PRO A 80 8.37 11.10 -4.66
N GLY A 81 7.42 11.25 -3.75
CA GLY A 81 5.99 11.16 -4.03
C GLY A 81 5.47 9.74 -4.24
N TYR A 82 6.30 8.71 -4.00
CA TYR A 82 5.90 7.32 -4.24
C TYR A 82 4.82 6.87 -3.26
N LEU A 83 4.93 7.22 -1.97
CA LEU A 83 3.95 6.82 -0.97
C LEU A 83 2.60 7.50 -1.23
N ALA A 84 2.60 8.78 -1.58
CA ALA A 84 1.41 9.52 -1.97
C ALA A 84 0.72 8.90 -3.19
N GLU A 85 1.51 8.52 -4.21
CA GLU A 85 0.98 7.86 -5.40
C GLU A 85 0.33 6.51 -5.06
N ARG A 86 0.99 5.67 -4.25
CA ARG A 86 0.45 4.37 -3.86
C ARG A 86 -0.81 4.51 -3.01
N LEU A 87 -0.83 5.43 -2.03
CA LEU A 87 -2.02 5.69 -1.22
C LEU A 87 -3.19 6.23 -2.05
N THR A 88 -2.93 7.02 -3.09
CA THR A 88 -3.97 7.48 -4.02
C THR A 88 -4.56 6.31 -4.82
N GLN A 89 -3.71 5.40 -5.32
CA GLN A 89 -4.20 4.19 -6.00
C GLN A 89 -4.98 3.27 -5.06
N LEU A 90 -4.54 3.15 -3.81
CA LEU A 90 -5.26 2.39 -2.80
C LEU A 90 -6.59 3.05 -2.40
N HIS A 91 -6.69 4.37 -2.47
CA HIS A 91 -7.94 5.08 -2.26
C HIS A 91 -8.95 4.73 -3.35
N ASP A 92 -8.53 4.75 -4.62
CA ASP A 92 -9.40 4.36 -5.75
C ASP A 92 -9.84 2.90 -5.66
N LEU A 93 -8.91 2.00 -5.27
CA LEU A 93 -9.19 0.60 -5.01
C LEU A 93 -10.18 0.42 -3.85
N ALA A 94 -10.01 1.15 -2.76
CA ALA A 94 -10.86 1.07 -1.58
C ALA A 94 -12.27 1.59 -1.86
N LEU A 95 -12.40 2.68 -2.62
CA LEU A 95 -13.69 3.17 -3.10
C LEU A 95 -14.40 2.12 -3.95
N TRP A 96 -13.67 1.50 -4.89
CA TRP A 96 -14.22 0.42 -5.70
C TRP A 96 -14.72 -0.74 -4.84
N ALA A 97 -13.95 -1.13 -3.81
CA ALA A 97 -14.33 -2.20 -2.89
C ALA A 97 -15.61 -1.88 -2.12
N VAL A 98 -15.75 -0.64 -1.63
CA VAL A 98 -16.98 -0.18 -0.95
C VAL A 98 -18.18 -0.16 -1.90
N GLU A 99 -18.01 0.31 -3.14
CA GLU A 99 -19.09 0.34 -4.14
C GLU A 99 -19.61 -1.05 -4.51
N HIS A 100 -18.75 -2.07 -4.42
CA HIS A 100 -19.07 -3.45 -4.80
C HIS A 100 -19.30 -4.39 -3.61
N ASP A 101 -19.33 -3.87 -2.38
CA ASP A 101 -19.46 -4.66 -1.14
C ASP A 101 -18.42 -5.79 -1.05
N ALA A 102 -17.18 -5.48 -1.46
CA ALA A 102 -16.06 -6.43 -1.50
C ALA A 102 -15.08 -6.18 -0.34
N ASP A 103 -14.58 -7.28 0.22
CA ASP A 103 -13.43 -7.25 1.13
C ASP A 103 -12.14 -6.99 0.36
N VAL A 104 -11.13 -6.42 1.02
CA VAL A 104 -9.81 -6.17 0.47
C VAL A 104 -8.84 -7.18 1.05
N GLU A 105 -8.06 -7.83 0.20
CA GLU A 105 -7.03 -8.80 0.56
C GLU A 105 -5.65 -8.38 0.06
N TRP A 106 -4.61 -8.92 0.68
CA TRP A 106 -3.22 -8.73 0.27
C TRP A 106 -2.40 -10.02 0.40
N HIS A 107 -1.47 -10.19 -0.53
CA HIS A 107 -0.58 -11.35 -0.62
C HIS A 107 0.68 -11.07 -1.44
#